data_AF-A0A7M7NCH7-F1
#
_entry.id   AF-A0A7M7NCH7-F1
#
_cell.length_a   1.000
_cell.length_b   1.000
_cell.length_c   1.000
_cell.angle_alpha   90.00
_cell.angle_beta   90.00
_cell.angle_gamma   90.00
#
_symmetry.space_group_name_H-M   'P 1'
#
loop_
_entity.id
_entity.type
_entity.pdbx_description
1 polymer ?
#
loop_
_entity_poly.entity_id
_entity_poly.type
_entity_poly.pdbx_seq_one_letter_code
_entity_poly.pdbx_strand_id
1 'polypeptide(L)'
;MQIQTLELDYHECPTPASSHHLSEALCSMPNLTNLTLEGGDLGEEFHSTLKAKASSIQIQTLELDYHECPTPASSHHLSEALCSMPNLTNLTLEGGDLGEEFYSTWKAKASSIQVCVY
;
A
#
# COMPACT_ATOMS: atom_id res chain seq x y z
N MET A 1 21.59 10.52 -4.26
CA MET A 1 21.23 9.09 -4.32
C MET A 1 19.75 9.03 -4.60
N GLN A 2 19.32 8.37 -5.68
CA GLN A 2 17.90 8.18 -5.98
C GLN A 2 17.57 6.72 -5.66
N ILE A 3 16.68 6.50 -4.70
CA ILE A 3 16.19 5.16 -4.35
C ILE A 3 15.06 4.84 -5.34
N GLN A 4 15.23 3.78 -6.13
CA GLN A 4 14.23 3.30 -7.09
C GLN A 4 13.51 2.05 -6.60
N THR A 5 14.18 1.27 -5.77
CA THR A 5 13.66 0.06 -5.14
C THR A 5 13.86 0.16 -3.65
N LEU A 6 12.83 -0.20 -2.89
CA LEU A 6 12.89 -0.32 -1.44
C LEU A 6 12.18 -1.61 -1.05
N GLU A 7 12.85 -2.40 -0.23
CA GLU A 7 12.35 -3.66 0.32
C GLU A 7 12.42 -3.52 1.85
N LEU A 8 11.31 -3.79 2.54
CA LEU A 8 11.21 -3.73 4.00
C LEU A 8 10.60 -5.02 4.54
N ASP A 9 11.44 -5.82 5.20
CA ASP A 9 11.03 -7.10 5.78
C ASP A 9 10.76 -6.94 7.28
N TYR A 10 9.70 -7.58 7.77
CA TYR A 10 9.31 -7.65 9.18
C TYR A 10 9.34 -6.30 9.89
N HIS A 11 8.74 -5.29 9.26
CA HIS A 11 8.69 -3.94 9.82
C HIS A 11 7.59 -3.82 10.88
N GLU A 12 7.87 -3.08 11.96
CA GLU A 12 6.88 -2.83 13.01
C GLU A 12 6.64 -1.33 13.17
N CYS A 13 5.36 -0.94 13.13
CA CYS A 13 4.92 0.39 13.48
C CYS A 13 4.18 0.38 14.83
N PRO A 14 4.88 0.29 15.98
CA PRO A 14 4.25 0.09 17.29
C PRO A 14 3.40 1.28 17.76
N THR A 15 3.47 2.42 17.06
CA THR A 15 2.70 3.61 17.36
C THR A 15 2.04 4.17 16.10
N PRO A 16 0.91 4.90 16.23
CA PRO A 16 0.32 5.65 15.13
C PRO A 16 1.34 6.61 14.47
N ALA A 17 2.23 7.22 15.26
CA ALA A 17 3.26 8.12 14.75
C ALA A 17 4.29 7.40 13.87
N SER A 18 4.77 6.20 14.25
CA SER A 18 5.69 5.42 13.41
C SER A 18 5.04 4.99 12.09
N SER A 19 3.77 4.59 12.15
CA SER A 19 2.95 4.21 10.99
C SER A 19 2.76 5.38 10.00
N HIS A 20 2.45 6.56 10.55
CA HIS A 20 2.36 7.80 9.79
C HIS A 20 3.70 8.21 9.18
N HIS A 21 4.80 8.16 9.94
CA HIS A 21 6.12 8.54 9.44
C HIS A 21 6.60 7.61 8.32
N LEU A 22 6.36 6.30 8.42
CA LEU A 22 6.72 5.35 7.38
C LEU A 22 5.97 5.68 6.07
N SER A 23 4.65 5.82 6.14
CA SER A 23 3.83 6.16 4.96
C SER A 23 4.16 7.53 4.38
N GLU A 24 4.40 8.56 5.20
CA GLU A 24 4.87 9.89 4.74
C GLU A 24 6.20 9.78 4.00
N ALA A 25 7.15 9.00 4.53
CA ALA A 25 8.46 8.81 3.93
C ALA A 25 8.33 8.15 2.55
N LEU A 26 7.58 7.04 2.45
CA LEU A 26 7.33 6.32 1.19
C LEU A 26 6.65 7.21 0.15
N CYS A 27 5.60 7.93 0.53
CA CYS A 27 4.87 8.83 -0.37
C CYS A 27 5.72 10.02 -0.85
N SER A 28 6.77 10.37 -0.12
CA SER A 28 7.66 11.49 -0.43
C SER A 28 8.91 11.07 -1.22
N MET A 29 9.02 9.81 -1.66
CA MET A 29 10.14 9.34 -2.48
C MET A 29 9.83 9.52 -3.98
N PRO A 30 10.35 10.58 -4.65
CA PRO A 30 9.94 10.91 -6.02
C PRO A 30 10.46 9.95 -7.09
N ASN A 31 11.40 9.06 -6.75
CA ASN A 31 12.00 8.12 -7.70
C ASN A 31 11.69 6.67 -7.34
N LEU A 32 10.92 6.41 -6.28
CA LEU A 32 10.60 5.05 -5.85
C LEU A 32 9.57 4.44 -6.79
N THR A 33 9.98 3.44 -7.55
CA THR A 33 9.14 2.74 -8.54
C THR A 33 8.80 1.32 -8.13
N ASN A 34 9.63 0.68 -7.28
CA ASN A 34 9.39 -0.67 -6.79
C ASN A 34 9.40 -0.66 -5.26
N LEU A 35 8.33 -1.16 -4.66
CA LEU A 35 8.19 -1.28 -3.22
C LEU A 35 7.76 -2.70 -2.88
N THR A 36 8.54 -3.36 -2.03
CA THR A 36 8.16 -4.63 -1.40
C THR A 36 8.05 -4.41 0.10
N LEU A 37 6.92 -4.77 0.67
CA LEU A 37 6.66 -4.77 2.10
C LEU A 37 6.31 -6.21 2.48
N GLU A 38 7.20 -6.89 3.20
CA GLU A 38 7.01 -8.27 3.64
C GLU A 38 6.81 -8.32 5.15
N GLY A 39 5.62 -8.75 5.56
CA GLY A 39 5.26 -9.02 6.94
C GLY A 39 5.27 -7.80 7.86
N GLY A 40 4.87 -8.04 9.11
CA GLY A 40 4.79 -7.00 10.12
C GLY A 40 3.47 -6.22 10.11
N ASP A 41 3.43 -5.15 10.90
CA ASP A 41 2.21 -4.35 11.10
C ASP A 41 2.44 -2.90 10.64
N LEU A 42 1.70 -2.53 9.60
CA LEU A 42 1.68 -1.19 9.03
C LEU A 42 0.88 -0.21 9.89
N GLY A 43 -0.10 -0.67 10.66
CA GLY A 43 -1.00 0.16 11.45
C GLY A 43 -2.04 0.94 10.63
N GLU A 44 -3.06 1.48 11.30
CA GLU A 44 -4.17 2.19 10.64
C GLU A 44 -3.72 3.51 9.96
N GLU A 45 -2.80 4.26 10.56
CA GLU A 45 -2.33 5.55 10.04
C GLU A 45 -1.56 5.42 8.72
N PHE A 46 -0.96 4.27 8.47
CA PHE A 46 -0.28 3.99 7.21
C PHE A 46 -1.28 4.00 6.06
N HIS A 47 -2.39 3.27 6.22
CA HIS A 47 -3.43 3.15 5.21
C HIS A 47 -4.14 4.48 4.95
N SER A 48 -4.44 5.24 6.01
CA SER A 48 -5.05 6.58 5.89
C SER A 48 -4.14 7.56 5.14
N THR A 49 -2.85 7.57 5.47
CA THR A 49 -1.85 8.45 4.84
C THR A 49 -1.57 8.04 3.40
N LEU A 50 -1.43 6.75 3.13
CA LEU A 50 -1.24 6.20 1.79
C LEU A 50 -2.40 6.59 0.87
N LYS A 51 -3.65 6.44 1.33
CA LYS A 51 -4.84 6.89 0.60
C LYS A 51 -4.80 8.39 0.32
N ALA A 52 -4.49 9.21 1.32
CA ALA A 52 -4.48 10.67 1.17
C ALA A 52 -3.45 11.16 0.14
N LYS A 53 -2.36 10.41 -0.06
CA LYS A 53 -1.25 10.78 -0.94
C LYS A 53 -1.15 9.93 -2.21
N ALA A 54 -2.07 8.99 -2.42
CA ALA A 54 -1.99 7.99 -3.49
C ALA A 54 -1.71 8.58 -4.88
N SER A 55 -2.31 9.73 -5.19
CA SER A 55 -2.15 10.41 -6.48
C SER A 55 -0.75 10.98 -6.73
N SER A 56 0.08 11.11 -5.71
CA SER A 56 1.47 11.59 -5.81
C SER A 56 2.51 10.48 -5.86
N ILE A 57 2.12 9.23 -5.62
CA ILE A 57 3.01 8.09 -5.54
C ILE A 57 3.50 7.67 -6.94
N GLN A 58 4.80 7.38 -7.05
CA GLN A 58 5.46 7.01 -8.32
C GLN A 58 5.67 5.50 -8.50
N ILE A 59 5.17 4.70 -7.56
CA ILE A 59 5.30 3.24 -7.54
C ILE A 59 4.58 2.64 -8.76
N GLN A 60 5.29 1.73 -9.43
CA GLN A 60 4.84 0.95 -10.58
C GLN A 60 4.61 -0.52 -10.20
N THR A 61 5.46 -1.04 -9.31
CA THR A 61 5.37 -2.40 -8.78
C THR A 61 5.27 -2.33 -7.27
N LEU A 62 4.19 -2.88 -6.72
CA LEU A 62 3.98 -3.03 -5.30
C LEU A 62 3.78 -4.50 -4.95
N GLU A 63 4.56 -4.98 -4.00
CA GLU A 63 4.41 -6.31 -3.40
C GLU A 63 4.05 -6.11 -1.93
N LEU A 64 2.90 -6.65 -1.53
CA LEU A 64 2.43 -6.65 -0.15
C LEU A 64 2.28 -8.10 0.30
N ASP A 65 3.25 -8.56 1.06
CA ASP A 65 3.32 -9.94 1.49
C ASP A 65 3.07 -10.06 3.00
N TYR A 66 2.26 -11.02 3.41
CA TYR A 66 1.94 -11.31 4.82
C TYR A 66 1.37 -10.10 5.60
N HIS A 67 0.51 -9.31 4.97
CA HIS A 67 -0.11 -8.14 5.57
C HIS A 67 -1.59 -8.34 5.92
N GLU A 68 -1.99 -7.79 7.06
CA GLU A 68 -3.37 -7.79 7.54
C GLU A 68 -3.90 -6.37 7.69
N CYS A 69 -5.19 -6.19 7.41
CA CYS A 69 -5.90 -4.95 7.70
C CYS A 69 -6.68 -5.09 9.01
N PRO A 70 -6.26 -4.44 10.12
CA PRO A 70 -6.86 -4.67 11.44
C PRO A 70 -8.32 -4.19 11.55
N THR A 71 -8.76 -3.32 10.65
CA THR A 71 -10.12 -2.76 10.65
C THR A 71 -10.72 -2.69 9.23
N PRO A 72 -12.06 -2.74 9.10
CA PRO A 72 -12.73 -2.49 7.82
C PRO A 72 -12.32 -1.16 7.16
N ALA A 73 -12.03 -0.14 7.97
CA ALA A 73 -11.55 1.16 7.49
C ALA A 73 -10.16 1.05 6.86
N SER A 74 -9.23 0.33 7.49
CA SER A 74 -7.89 0.09 6.92
C SER A 74 -7.95 -0.66 5.60
N SER A 75 -8.79 -1.70 5.49
CA SER A 75 -9.05 -2.46 4.26
C SER A 75 -9.56 -1.57 3.13
N HIS A 76 -10.58 -0.75 3.42
CA HIS A 76 -11.15 0.17 2.44
C HIS A 76 -10.13 1.23 2.01
N HIS A 77 -9.38 1.80 2.96
CA HIS A 77 -8.34 2.79 2.68
C HIS A 77 -7.23 2.24 1.81
N LEU A 78 -6.74 1.02 2.08
CA LEU A 78 -5.73 0.38 1.25
C LEU A 78 -6.24 0.22 -0.19
N SER A 79 -7.44 -0.34 -0.36
CA SER A 79 -8.04 -0.56 -1.68
C SER A 79 -8.21 0.75 -2.47
N GLU A 80 -8.71 1.81 -1.82
CA GLU A 80 -8.84 3.13 -2.44
C GLU A 80 -7.49 3.74 -2.80
N ALA A 81 -6.47 3.57 -1.95
CA ALA A 81 -5.12 4.04 -2.22
C ALA A 81 -4.58 3.39 -3.48
N LEU A 82 -4.57 2.05 -3.55
CA LEU A 82 -4.06 1.30 -4.69
C LEU A 82 -4.78 1.68 -5.99
N CYS A 83 -6.11 1.84 -5.95
CA CYS A 83 -6.88 2.25 -7.12
C CYS A 83 -6.62 3.70 -7.56
N SER A 84 -6.01 4.51 -6.72
CA SER A 84 -5.74 5.94 -6.97
C SER A 84 -4.27 6.22 -7.30
N MET A 85 -3.41 5.20 -7.29
CA MET A 85 -2.01 5.33 -7.69
C MET A 85 -1.93 5.39 -9.22
N PRO A 86 -1.45 6.50 -9.81
CA PRO A 86 -1.55 6.72 -11.25
C PRO A 86 -0.60 5.85 -12.08
N ASN A 87 0.48 5.36 -11.47
CA ASN A 87 1.54 4.62 -12.15
C ASN A 87 1.58 3.14 -11.78
N LEU A 88 0.73 2.67 -10.86
CA LEU A 88 0.74 1.29 -10.41
C LEU A 88 0.29 0.38 -11.55
N THR A 89 1.14 -0.57 -11.94
CA THR A 89 0.87 -1.53 -13.02
C THR A 89 0.96 -2.97 -12.56
N ASN A 90 1.80 -3.26 -11.57
CA ASN A 90 1.98 -4.60 -11.02
C ASN A 90 1.68 -4.57 -9.53
N LEU A 91 0.80 -5.46 -9.11
CA LEU A 91 0.43 -5.65 -7.72
C LEU A 91 0.51 -7.13 -7.37
N THR A 92 1.31 -7.47 -6.38
CA THR A 92 1.33 -8.82 -5.77
C THR A 92 0.74 -8.70 -4.37
N LEU A 93 -0.20 -9.58 -4.05
CA LEU A 93 -0.83 -9.68 -2.74
C LEU A 93 -0.71 -11.12 -2.26
N GLU A 94 0.33 -11.47 -1.50
CA GLU A 94 0.57 -12.83 -1.06
C GLU A 94 0.57 -12.98 0.46
N GLY A 95 -0.28 -13.86 0.99
CA GLY A 95 -0.31 -14.13 2.42
C GLY A 95 -0.88 -12.96 3.24
N GLY A 96 -1.71 -13.28 4.22
CA GLY A 96 -2.42 -12.29 5.03
C GLY A 96 -3.90 -12.15 4.67
N ASP A 97 -4.58 -11.26 5.38
CA ASP A 97 -6.01 -11.00 5.25
C ASP A 97 -6.29 -9.50 5.17
N LEU A 98 -6.60 -9.05 3.94
CA LEU A 98 -6.96 -7.66 3.67
C LEU A 98 -8.44 -7.37 3.95
N GLY A 99 -9.25 -8.39 4.28
CA GLY A 99 -10.66 -8.25 4.63
C GLY A 99 -11.61 -8.03 3.43
N GLU A 100 -12.91 -8.30 3.66
CA GLU A 100 -13.97 -8.21 2.63
C GLU A 100 -14.10 -6.81 2.02
N GLU A 101 -13.93 -5.76 2.81
CA GLU A 101 -14.01 -4.36 2.35
C GLU A 101 -12.95 -4.02 1.31
N PHE A 102 -11.75 -4.61 1.43
CA PHE A 102 -10.69 -4.41 0.45
C PHE A 102 -11.11 -4.96 -0.91
N TYR A 103 -11.53 -6.23 -0.96
CA TYR A 103 -11.91 -6.91 -2.19
C TYR A 103 -13.18 -6.35 -2.82
N SER A 104 -14.14 -5.93 -1.99
CA SER A 104 -15.39 -5.30 -2.45
C SER A 104 -15.10 -3.97 -3.13
N THR A 105 -14.28 -3.13 -2.50
CA THR A 105 -13.85 -1.84 -3.06
C THR A 105 -13.00 -2.02 -4.31
N TRP A 106 -12.07 -2.98 -4.29
CA TRP A 106 -11.20 -3.29 -5.43
C TRP A 106 -12.02 -3.72 -6.62
N LYS A 107 -12.93 -4.68 -6.44
CA LYS A 107 -13.83 -5.18 -7.49
C LYS A 107 -14.70 -4.08 -8.07
N ALA A 108 -15.20 -3.16 -7.23
CA ALA A 108 -15.99 -2.03 -7.70
C ALA A 108 -15.20 -1.07 -8.59
N LYS A 109 -13.88 -1.00 -8.42
CA LYS A 109 -12.97 -0.12 -9.18
C LYS A 109 -12.15 -0.85 -10.24
N ALA A 110 -12.18 -2.18 -10.28
CA ALA A 110 -11.36 -3.03 -11.14
C ALA A 110 -11.47 -2.68 -12.64
N SER A 111 -12.63 -2.21 -13.10
CA SER A 111 -12.84 -1.80 -14.49
C SER A 111 -12.15 -0.48 -14.86
N SER A 112 -11.71 0.31 -13.88
CA SER A 112 -11.12 1.63 -14.07
C SER A 112 -9.60 1.68 -13.88
N ILE A 113 -8.99 0.58 -13.42
CA ILE A 113 -7.57 0.48 -13.13
C ILE A 113 -6.87 -0.43 -14.14
N GLN A 114 -5.61 -0.13 -14.48
CA GLN A 114 -4.77 -0.91 -15.40
C GLN A 114 -3.71 -1.69 -14.62
N VAL A 115 -4.11 -2.38 -13.56
CA VAL A 115 -3.21 -3.12 -12.66
C VAL A 115 -3.30 -4.61 -12.96
N CYS A 116 -2.16 -5.24 -13.25
CA CYS A 116 -2.00 -6.68 -13.23
C CYS A 116 -1.83 -7.15 -11.78
N VAL A 117 -2.71 -8.05 -11.33
CA VAL A 117 -2.65 -8.65 -9.99
C VAL A 117 -2.10 -10.08 -10.11
N TYR A 118 -1.11 -10.40 -9.29
CA TYR A 118 -0.42 -11.69 -9.25
C TYR A 118 -0.68 -12.42 -7.93
#